data_AF-A0A967EDN3-F1
#
_entry.id   AF-A0A967EDN3-F1
#
_cell.length_a   1.000
_cell.length_b   1.000
_cell.length_c   1.000
_cell.angle_alpha   90.00
_cell.angle_beta   90.00
_cell.angle_gamma   90.00
#
_symmetry.space_group_name_H-M   'P 1'
#
loop_
_entity.id
_entity.type
_entity.pdbx_description
1 polymer ?
#
loop_
_entity_poly.entity_id
_entity_poly.type
_entity_poly.pdbx_seq_one_letter_code
_entity_poly.pdbx_strand_id
1 'polypeptide(L)'
;MEVSGELYPVLLRAASRRSESCIVPEYKAVSKALMRNWETAGRRRARIDSALAAIYPGIQAPDRQIVLDFWYSRQTKGSLSRWFKALSNDTFLFSWDAIFDYWFETNDMSAAKLIAYEAPEHRLEEILWDLVKTETEGWIISRAIIRTKPKDQDLWNLLEETYPATFAYVSVKLNKRLTQEDCKKAILSESGTTNQRGLAIWAAGQMGYWSVLEDIEEMADKLDEYDMNYFS
;
A
#
# COMPACT_ATOMS: atom_id res chain seq x y z
N MET A 1 -14.66 -17.16 -28.15
CA MET A 1 -14.45 -15.94 -28.93
C MET A 1 -12.99 -15.55 -28.78
N GLU A 2 -12.25 -15.88 -29.83
CA GLU A 2 -10.81 -15.84 -29.95
C GLU A 2 -10.29 -14.42 -29.72
N VAL A 3 -9.22 -14.31 -28.94
CA VAL A 3 -8.25 -13.24 -29.20
C VAL A 3 -7.90 -13.43 -30.67
N SER A 4 -8.36 -12.54 -31.56
CA SER A 4 -8.13 -12.62 -33.01
C SER A 4 -6.71 -13.15 -33.25
N GLY A 5 -6.54 -14.09 -34.17
CA GLY A 5 -5.23 -14.70 -34.48
C GLY A 5 -4.12 -13.68 -34.73
N GLU A 6 -4.47 -12.42 -35.00
CA GLU A 6 -3.56 -11.28 -35.18
C GLU A 6 -3.00 -10.72 -33.85
N LEU A 7 -3.73 -10.81 -32.74
CA LEU A 7 -3.33 -10.28 -31.43
C LEU A 7 -2.39 -11.22 -30.67
N TYR A 8 -2.48 -12.54 -30.93
CA TYR A 8 -1.70 -13.54 -30.23
C TYR A 8 -0.17 -13.42 -30.47
N PRO A 9 0.32 -13.21 -31.71
CA PRO A 9 1.74 -12.95 -31.97
C PRO A 9 2.25 -11.65 -31.32
N VAL A 10 1.39 -10.65 -31.13
CA VAL A 10 1.75 -9.38 -30.51
C VAL A 10 1.90 -9.55 -28.99
N LEU A 11 1.01 -10.30 -28.35
CA LEU A 11 1.08 -10.64 -26.93
C LEU A 11 2.26 -11.58 -26.62
N LEU A 12 2.56 -12.55 -27.50
CA LEU A 12 3.76 -13.38 -27.40
C LEU A 12 5.04 -12.54 -27.47
N ARG A 13 5.12 -11.59 -28.42
CA ARG A 13 6.26 -10.67 -28.52
C ARG A 13 6.39 -9.77 -27.29
N ALA A 14 5.28 -9.30 -26.72
CA ALA A 14 5.28 -8.53 -25.47
C ALA A 14 5.79 -9.35 -24.28
N ALA A 15 5.38 -10.62 -24.18
CA ALA A 15 5.85 -11.53 -23.13
C ALA A 15 7.35 -11.84 -23.25
N SER A 16 7.87 -11.96 -24.47
CA SER A 16 9.30 -12.24 -24.75
C SER A 16 10.22 -11.04 -24.59
N ARG A 17 9.71 -9.80 -24.67
CA ARG A 17 10.50 -8.55 -24.63
C ARG A 17 10.44 -7.79 -23.31
N ARG A 18 10.15 -8.47 -22.19
CA ARG A 18 10.04 -7.84 -20.86
C ARG A 18 11.26 -6.99 -20.42
N SER A 19 12.38 -7.05 -21.13
CA SER A 19 13.61 -6.29 -20.84
C SER A 19 13.96 -5.17 -21.83
N GLU A 20 13.24 -5.01 -22.94
CA GLU A 20 13.57 -4.00 -23.97
C GLU A 20 12.45 -2.96 -24.09
N SER A 21 12.71 -1.75 -23.59
CA SER A 21 11.84 -0.57 -23.69
C SER A 21 11.78 -0.02 -25.12
N CYS A 22 11.36 -0.86 -26.07
CA CYS A 22 11.06 -0.42 -27.43
C CYS A 22 9.58 -0.03 -27.53
N ILE A 23 9.32 1.16 -28.08
CA ILE A 23 7.97 1.59 -28.44
C ILE A 23 7.49 0.74 -29.62
N VAL A 24 6.31 0.14 -29.51
CA VAL A 24 5.72 -0.72 -30.54
C VAL A 24 4.43 -0.08 -31.06
N PRO A 25 4.41 0.49 -32.29
CA PRO A 25 3.25 1.19 -32.84
C PRO A 25 1.94 0.37 -32.81
N GLU A 26 2.04 -0.94 -33.01
CA GLU A 26 0.91 -1.87 -33.02
C GLU A 26 0.23 -1.96 -31.65
N TYR A 27 0.93 -1.67 -30.54
CA TYR A 27 0.36 -1.74 -29.19
C TYR A 27 -0.77 -0.75 -28.98
N LYS A 28 -0.83 0.35 -29.74
CA LYS A 28 -1.98 1.28 -29.72
C LYS A 28 -3.27 0.60 -30.19
N ALA A 29 -3.20 -0.16 -31.29
CA ALA A 29 -4.37 -0.86 -31.81
C ALA A 29 -4.78 -1.99 -30.85
N VAL A 30 -3.79 -2.72 -30.31
CA VAL A 30 -4.02 -3.79 -29.34
C VAL A 30 -4.65 -3.26 -28.05
N SER A 31 -4.15 -2.16 -27.49
CA SER A 31 -4.70 -1.59 -26.25
C SER A 31 -6.16 -1.18 -26.43
N LYS A 32 -6.50 -0.50 -27.54
CA LYS A 32 -7.88 -0.14 -27.88
C LYS A 32 -8.79 -1.35 -28.02
N ALA A 33 -8.32 -2.41 -28.68
CA ALA A 33 -9.08 -3.66 -28.82
C ALA A 33 -9.30 -4.34 -27.46
N LEU A 34 -8.28 -4.37 -26.59
CA LEU A 34 -8.38 -4.92 -25.24
C LEU A 34 -9.38 -4.15 -24.38
N MET A 35 -9.31 -2.82 -24.36
CA MET A 35 -10.23 -1.97 -23.59
C MET A 35 -11.69 -2.13 -24.05
N ARG A 36 -11.95 -2.17 -25.36
CA ARG A 36 -13.30 -2.45 -25.91
C ARG A 36 -13.84 -3.80 -25.48
N ASN A 37 -13.00 -4.84 -25.53
CA ASN A 37 -13.40 -6.20 -25.16
C ASN A 37 -13.62 -6.36 -23.64
N TRP A 38 -13.06 -5.46 -22.82
CA TRP A 38 -13.18 -5.53 -21.36
C TRP A 38 -14.63 -5.40 -20.88
N GLU A 39 -15.41 -4.53 -21.51
CA GLU A 39 -16.80 -4.22 -21.12
C GLU A 39 -17.66 -5.49 -21.12
N THR A 40 -17.49 -6.33 -22.14
CA THR A 40 -18.25 -7.57 -22.36
C THR A 40 -17.55 -8.83 -21.83
N ALA A 41 -16.35 -8.70 -21.23
CA ALA A 41 -15.50 -9.85 -20.91
C ALA A 41 -15.95 -10.69 -19.70
N GLY A 42 -16.81 -10.17 -18.83
CA GLY A 42 -17.25 -10.86 -17.61
C GLY A 42 -16.06 -11.39 -16.79
N ARG A 43 -16.01 -12.72 -16.56
CA ARG A 43 -14.91 -13.40 -15.83
C ARG A 43 -13.53 -13.26 -16.49
N ARG A 44 -13.44 -12.81 -17.74
CA ARG A 44 -12.16 -12.64 -18.47
C ARG A 44 -11.51 -11.28 -18.28
N ARG A 45 -12.15 -10.33 -17.59
CA ARG A 45 -11.62 -8.97 -17.33
C ARG A 45 -10.20 -8.98 -16.77
N ALA A 46 -9.93 -9.82 -15.78
CA ALA A 46 -8.59 -9.95 -15.18
C ALA A 46 -7.50 -10.35 -16.20
N ARG A 47 -7.84 -11.16 -17.21
CA ARG A 47 -6.88 -11.53 -18.27
C ARG A 47 -6.61 -10.37 -19.21
N ILE A 48 -7.63 -9.60 -19.56
CA ILE A 48 -7.50 -8.39 -20.37
C ILE A 48 -6.65 -7.35 -19.63
N ASP A 49 -6.93 -7.13 -18.34
CA ASP A 49 -6.15 -6.22 -17.51
C ASP A 49 -4.69 -6.65 -17.40
N SER A 50 -4.41 -7.94 -17.27
CA SER A 50 -3.04 -8.46 -17.29
C SER A 50 -2.35 -8.31 -18.65
N ALA A 51 -3.06 -8.53 -19.75
CA ALA A 51 -2.51 -8.32 -21.09
C ALA A 51 -2.22 -6.84 -21.35
N LEU A 52 -3.12 -5.95 -20.95
CA LEU A 52 -2.97 -4.50 -21.07
C LEU A 52 -1.79 -4.00 -20.23
N ALA A 53 -1.62 -4.50 -19.01
CA ALA A 53 -0.47 -4.20 -18.16
C ALA A 53 0.86 -4.71 -18.75
N ALA A 54 0.86 -5.85 -19.44
CA ALA A 54 2.06 -6.39 -20.06
C ALA A 54 2.55 -5.56 -21.25
N ILE A 55 1.64 -4.97 -22.04
CA ILE A 55 2.00 -4.15 -23.20
C ILE A 55 2.23 -2.68 -22.85
N TYR A 56 1.72 -2.21 -21.70
CA TYR A 56 1.75 -0.81 -21.27
C TYR A 56 3.11 -0.12 -21.45
N PRO A 57 4.25 -0.71 -21.04
CA PRO A 57 5.56 -0.04 -21.16
C PRO A 57 5.99 0.25 -22.61
N GLY A 58 5.46 -0.50 -23.59
CA GLY A 58 5.77 -0.33 -25.02
C GLY A 58 4.80 0.61 -25.75
N ILE A 59 3.79 1.17 -25.07
CA ILE A 59 2.83 2.11 -25.65
C ILE A 59 3.43 3.53 -25.65
N GLN A 60 3.11 4.35 -26.67
CA GLN A 60 3.49 5.77 -26.71
C GLN A 60 2.80 6.59 -25.61
N ALA A 61 3.46 7.61 -25.07
CA ALA A 61 2.96 8.37 -23.91
C ALA A 61 1.51 8.88 -24.04
N PRO A 62 1.05 9.47 -25.17
CA PRO A 62 -0.35 9.91 -25.29
C PRO A 62 -1.35 8.77 -25.18
N ASP A 63 -0.99 7.58 -25.66
CA ASP A 63 -1.85 6.40 -25.60
C ASP A 63 -1.74 5.65 -24.26
N ARG A 64 -0.65 5.85 -23.49
CA ARG A 64 -0.53 5.36 -22.11
C ARG A 64 -1.49 6.10 -21.18
N GLN A 65 -1.67 7.41 -21.36
CA GLN A 65 -2.67 8.17 -20.60
C GLN A 65 -4.07 7.57 -20.76
N ILE A 66 -4.47 7.22 -21.98
CA ILE A 66 -5.77 6.59 -22.26
C ILE A 66 -5.93 5.26 -21.47
N VAL A 67 -4.86 4.48 -21.35
CA VAL A 67 -4.87 3.22 -20.60
C VAL A 67 -4.97 3.48 -19.10
N LEU A 68 -4.27 4.49 -18.59
CA LEU A 68 -4.38 4.92 -17.19
C LEU A 68 -5.80 5.38 -16.87
N ASP A 69 -6.36 6.28 -17.68
CA ASP A 69 -7.73 6.78 -17.55
C ASP A 69 -8.74 5.63 -17.59
N PHE A 70 -8.50 4.65 -18.47
CA PHE A 70 -9.33 3.46 -18.57
C PHE A 70 -9.33 2.65 -17.25
N TRP A 71 -8.17 2.33 -16.68
CA TRP A 71 -8.12 1.60 -15.40
C TRP A 71 -8.71 2.41 -14.25
N TYR A 72 -8.42 3.71 -14.21
CA TYR A 72 -8.94 4.63 -13.21
C TYR A 72 -10.46 4.67 -13.22
N SER A 73 -11.07 4.82 -14.40
CA SER A 73 -12.52 4.96 -14.52
C SER A 73 -13.32 3.71 -14.11
N ARG A 74 -12.66 2.56 -13.92
CA ARG A 74 -13.34 1.32 -13.52
C ARG A 74 -13.53 1.19 -12.02
N GLN A 75 -12.70 1.87 -11.22
CA GLN A 75 -12.81 1.89 -9.76
C GLN A 75 -12.88 0.48 -9.11
N THR A 76 -12.33 -0.53 -9.79
CA THR A 76 -12.21 -1.88 -9.20
C THR A 76 -10.84 -2.05 -8.56
N LYS A 77 -10.74 -2.75 -7.43
CA LYS A 77 -9.47 -3.04 -6.73
C LYS A 77 -8.37 -3.54 -7.67
N GLY A 78 -8.71 -4.43 -8.61
CA GLY A 78 -7.77 -4.98 -9.58
C GLY A 78 -7.31 -4.00 -10.65
N SER A 79 -8.18 -3.09 -11.09
CA SER A 79 -7.85 -2.03 -12.04
C SER A 79 -7.03 -0.94 -11.37
N LEU A 80 -7.42 -0.50 -10.17
CA LEU A 80 -6.70 0.52 -9.39
C LEU A 80 -5.29 0.06 -9.01
N SER A 81 -5.12 -1.20 -8.58
CA SER A 81 -3.78 -1.75 -8.33
C SER A 81 -2.87 -1.71 -9.56
N ARG A 82 -3.43 -1.92 -10.77
CA ARG A 82 -2.67 -1.81 -12.02
C ARG A 82 -2.42 -0.37 -12.41
N TRP A 83 -3.39 0.51 -12.21
CA TRP A 83 -3.26 1.95 -12.40
C TRP A 83 -2.10 2.49 -11.56
N PHE A 84 -2.09 2.24 -10.24
CA PHE A 84 -1.01 2.65 -9.36
C PHE A 84 0.35 2.12 -9.81
N LYS A 85 0.43 0.81 -10.11
CA LYS A 85 1.68 0.20 -10.55
C LYS A 85 2.18 0.77 -11.88
N ALA A 86 1.29 1.03 -12.83
CA ALA A 86 1.66 1.58 -14.13
C ALA A 86 2.09 3.04 -13.98
N LEU A 87 1.31 3.84 -13.25
CA LEU A 87 1.58 5.25 -12.98
C LEU A 87 2.91 5.44 -12.24
N SER A 88 3.17 4.67 -11.18
CA SER A 88 4.42 4.77 -10.41
C SER A 88 5.68 4.41 -11.21
N ASN A 89 5.55 3.62 -12.28
CA ASN A 89 6.65 3.25 -13.16
C ASN A 89 6.74 4.12 -14.43
N ASP A 90 5.81 5.05 -14.65
CA ASP A 90 5.77 5.92 -15.83
C ASP A 90 6.28 7.31 -15.49
N THR A 91 7.60 7.51 -15.53
CA THR A 91 8.24 8.79 -15.16
C THR A 91 7.74 10.00 -15.94
N PHE A 92 7.12 9.81 -17.12
CA PHE A 92 6.57 10.90 -17.92
C PHE A 92 5.16 11.31 -17.48
N LEU A 93 4.32 10.36 -17.08
CA LEU A 93 2.93 10.61 -16.68
C LEU A 93 2.73 10.66 -15.16
N PHE A 94 3.75 10.27 -14.39
CA PHE A 94 3.71 10.26 -12.95
C PHE A 94 3.57 11.69 -12.39
N SER A 95 2.59 11.90 -11.52
CA SER A 95 2.36 13.14 -10.79
C SER A 95 2.05 12.84 -9.34
N TRP A 96 2.85 13.37 -8.42
CA TRP A 96 2.55 13.28 -6.99
C TRP A 96 1.23 13.95 -6.65
N ASP A 97 0.97 15.14 -7.20
CA ASP A 97 -0.27 15.89 -6.94
C ASP A 97 -1.51 15.04 -7.25
N ALA A 98 -1.52 14.35 -8.40
CA ALA A 98 -2.63 13.47 -8.76
C ALA A 98 -2.79 12.26 -7.82
N ILE A 99 -1.69 11.72 -7.27
CA ILE A 99 -1.74 10.63 -6.29
C ILE A 99 -2.27 11.13 -4.94
N PHE A 100 -1.83 12.31 -4.51
CA PHE A 100 -2.32 12.95 -3.27
C PHE A 100 -3.81 13.27 -3.38
N ASP A 101 -4.25 13.94 -4.45
CA ASP A 101 -5.65 14.29 -4.70
C ASP A 101 -6.52 13.04 -4.67
N TYR A 102 -6.12 11.98 -5.37
CA TYR A 102 -6.84 10.71 -5.36
C TYR A 102 -6.93 10.11 -3.95
N TRP A 103 -5.85 10.14 -3.18
CA TRP A 103 -5.86 9.61 -1.82
C TRP A 103 -6.78 10.44 -0.92
N PHE A 104 -6.73 11.76 -0.97
CA PHE A 104 -7.62 12.62 -0.19
C PHE A 104 -9.10 12.40 -0.53
N GLU A 105 -9.43 12.11 -1.78
CA GLU A 105 -10.81 11.84 -2.22
C GLU A 105 -11.30 10.46 -1.78
N THR A 106 -10.43 9.45 -1.71
CA THR A 106 -10.85 8.04 -1.63
C THR A 106 -10.39 7.31 -0.37
N ASN A 107 -9.38 7.82 0.34
CA ASN A 107 -8.63 7.13 1.38
C ASN A 107 -8.14 5.73 0.96
N ASP A 108 -7.83 5.53 -0.33
CA ASP A 108 -7.39 4.22 -0.83
C ASP A 108 -6.03 3.81 -0.23
N MET A 109 -6.00 2.61 0.35
CA MET A 109 -4.82 2.06 1.03
C MET A 109 -3.61 1.84 0.13
N SER A 110 -3.82 1.59 -1.17
CA SER A 110 -2.73 1.45 -2.14
C SER A 110 -2.09 2.81 -2.43
N ALA A 111 -2.89 3.88 -2.47
CA ALA A 111 -2.44 5.26 -2.57
C ALA A 111 -1.62 5.64 -1.34
N ALA A 112 -2.18 5.43 -0.14
CA ALA A 112 -1.52 5.68 1.14
C ALA A 112 -0.17 4.97 1.23
N LYS A 113 -0.12 3.70 0.81
CA LYS A 113 1.13 2.93 0.71
C LYS A 113 2.13 3.59 -0.23
N LEU A 114 1.73 3.92 -1.45
CA LEU A 114 2.63 4.51 -2.44
C LEU A 114 3.22 5.83 -1.91
N ILE A 115 2.37 6.69 -1.35
CA ILE A 115 2.78 7.96 -0.76
C ILE A 115 3.77 7.73 0.39
N ALA A 116 3.44 6.89 1.36
CA ALA A 116 4.30 6.62 2.50
C ALA A 116 5.67 6.03 2.12
N TYR A 117 5.75 5.27 1.01
CA TYR A 117 6.99 4.61 0.60
C TYR A 117 7.87 5.45 -0.32
N GLU A 118 7.27 6.24 -1.21
CA GLU A 118 7.98 6.84 -2.35
C GLU A 118 7.85 8.36 -2.42
N ALA A 119 6.86 8.99 -1.75
CA ALA A 119 6.67 10.45 -1.85
C ALA A 119 7.88 11.23 -1.31
N PRO A 120 8.19 12.41 -1.87
CA PRO A 120 9.18 13.32 -1.31
C PRO A 120 8.87 13.61 0.16
N GLU A 121 9.91 13.66 0.99
CA GLU A 121 9.77 13.80 2.45
C GLU A 121 8.90 15.00 2.85
N HIS A 122 9.12 16.17 2.23
CA HIS A 122 8.34 17.37 2.48
C HIS A 122 6.84 17.22 2.17
N ARG A 123 6.47 16.50 1.10
CA ARG A 123 5.05 16.23 0.77
C ARG A 123 4.45 15.19 1.71
N LEU A 124 5.26 14.24 2.17
CA LEU A 124 4.81 13.24 3.13
C LEU A 124 4.52 13.88 4.49
N GLU A 125 5.32 14.84 4.92
CA GLU A 125 5.10 15.62 6.15
C GLU A 125 3.74 16.33 6.16
N GLU A 126 3.33 16.90 5.02
CA GLU A 126 2.04 17.61 4.87
C GLU A 126 0.83 16.75 5.21
N ILE A 127 0.94 15.41 5.07
CA ILE A 127 -0.19 14.50 5.21
C ILE A 127 -0.10 13.54 6.40
N LEU A 128 0.95 13.62 7.22
CA LEU A 128 1.15 12.67 8.32
C LEU A 128 -0.04 12.66 9.28
N TRP A 129 -0.59 13.84 9.56
CA TRP A 129 -1.78 13.98 10.40
C TRP A 129 -2.98 13.25 9.82
N ASP A 130 -3.21 13.38 8.52
CA ASP A 130 -4.33 12.73 7.83
C ASP A 130 -4.13 11.21 7.78
N LEU A 131 -2.89 10.72 7.58
CA LEU A 131 -2.57 9.29 7.62
C LEU A 131 -2.85 8.66 8.99
N VAL A 132 -2.62 9.39 10.08
CA VAL A 132 -2.90 8.88 11.44
C VAL A 132 -4.38 9.01 11.79
N LYS A 133 -5.09 10.01 11.27
CA LYS A 133 -6.52 10.22 11.56
C LYS A 133 -7.44 9.32 10.74
N THR A 134 -7.07 9.05 9.50
CA THR A 134 -7.75 8.05 8.67
C THR A 134 -7.28 6.69 9.17
N GLU A 135 -8.19 5.71 9.31
CA GLU A 135 -7.92 4.35 9.83
C GLU A 135 -6.95 3.53 8.94
N THR A 136 -5.81 4.10 8.62
CA THR A 136 -4.75 3.57 7.79
C THR A 136 -4.02 2.48 8.57
N GLU A 137 -3.62 1.43 7.88
CA GLU A 137 -2.86 0.34 8.49
C GLU A 137 -1.53 0.84 9.09
N GLY A 138 -1.29 0.46 10.36
CA GLY A 138 -0.13 0.91 11.15
C GLY A 138 1.24 0.72 10.49
N TRP A 139 1.43 -0.26 9.61
CA TRP A 139 2.71 -0.44 8.89
C TRP A 139 2.96 0.63 7.80
N ILE A 140 1.91 1.23 7.22
CA ILE A 140 2.03 2.39 6.31
C ILE A 140 2.41 3.62 7.12
N ILE A 141 1.70 3.86 8.23
CA ILE A 141 1.99 4.96 9.15
C ILE A 141 3.42 4.85 9.68
N SER A 142 3.83 3.66 10.11
CA SER A 142 5.21 3.36 10.54
C SER A 142 6.23 3.80 9.51
N ARG A 143 5.99 3.46 8.23
CA ARG A 143 6.91 3.82 7.15
C ARG A 143 6.98 5.33 6.97
N ALA A 144 5.84 6.02 7.04
CA ALA A 144 5.79 7.46 6.89
C ALA A 144 6.56 8.17 8.02
N ILE A 145 6.26 7.84 9.27
CA ILE A 145 6.90 8.43 10.47
C ILE A 145 8.42 8.19 10.48
N ILE A 146 8.89 7.00 10.11
CA ILE A 146 10.33 6.70 10.08
C ILE A 146 11.06 7.55 9.03
N ARG A 147 10.40 7.84 7.90
CA ARG A 147 11.00 8.62 6.82
C ARG A 147 11.05 10.10 7.15
N THR A 148 9.99 10.66 7.71
CA THR A 148 9.88 12.10 8.01
C THR A 148 10.44 12.49 9.38
N LYS A 149 10.50 11.57 10.33
CA LYS A 149 10.98 11.79 11.71
C LYS A 149 10.36 13.05 12.33
N PRO A 150 9.03 13.12 12.40
CA PRO A 150 8.33 14.34 12.78
C PRO A 150 8.72 14.76 14.20
N LYS A 151 8.84 16.08 14.39
CA LYS A 151 9.12 16.70 15.70
C LYS A 151 7.86 17.14 16.45
N ASP A 152 6.71 17.05 15.78
CA ASP A 152 5.41 17.44 16.32
C ASP A 152 4.97 16.46 17.42
N GLN A 153 4.95 16.94 18.67
CA GLN A 153 4.61 16.10 19.83
C GLN A 153 3.13 15.72 19.85
N ASP A 154 2.24 16.55 19.31
CA ASP A 154 0.80 16.25 19.30
C ASP A 154 0.50 15.10 18.33
N LEU A 155 1.23 15.02 17.22
CA LEU A 155 1.18 13.87 16.31
C LEU A 155 1.66 12.59 17.00
N TRP A 156 2.71 12.67 17.82
CA TRP A 156 3.22 11.53 18.59
C TRP A 156 2.21 11.05 19.63
N ASN A 157 1.54 11.97 20.33
CA ASN A 157 0.50 11.64 21.29
C ASN A 157 -0.69 10.96 20.59
N LEU A 158 -1.14 11.51 19.45
CA LEU A 158 -2.20 10.90 18.65
C LEU A 158 -1.82 9.49 18.17
N LEU A 159 -0.57 9.30 17.76
CA LEU A 159 -0.06 8.00 17.32
C LEU A 159 -0.05 6.98 18.47
N GLU A 160 0.34 7.39 19.67
CA GLU A 160 0.30 6.54 20.86
C GLU A 160 -1.13 6.12 21.21
N GLU A 161 -2.08 7.05 21.12
CA GLU A 161 -3.50 6.77 21.42
C GLU A 161 -4.16 5.88 20.37
N THR A 162 -3.88 6.14 19.09
CA THR A 162 -4.61 5.50 17.97
C THR A 162 -3.95 4.21 17.51
N TYR A 163 -2.61 4.14 17.53
CA TYR A 163 -1.83 2.99 17.08
C TYR A 163 -0.70 2.64 18.06
N PRO A 164 -1.01 2.17 19.27
CA PRO A 164 -0.03 1.94 20.33
C PRO A 164 1.13 1.02 19.91
N ALA A 165 0.85 -0.07 19.18
CA ALA A 165 1.91 -0.96 18.71
C ALA A 165 2.81 -0.33 17.63
N THR A 166 2.22 0.46 16.73
CA THR A 166 2.98 1.22 15.74
C THR A 166 3.84 2.28 16.41
N PHE A 167 3.29 3.04 17.37
CA PHE A 167 4.02 4.00 18.20
C PHE A 167 5.24 3.34 18.88
N ALA A 168 5.04 2.17 19.51
CA ALA A 168 6.11 1.44 20.17
C ALA A 168 7.22 1.06 19.18
N TYR A 169 6.83 0.51 18.03
CA TYR A 169 7.74 0.13 16.97
C TYR A 169 8.55 1.30 16.40
N VAL A 170 7.90 2.40 16.03
CA VAL A 170 8.61 3.56 15.45
C VAL A 170 9.50 4.25 16.47
N SER A 171 9.11 4.26 17.75
CA SER A 171 9.93 4.82 18.84
C SER A 171 11.26 4.08 18.93
N VAL A 172 11.24 2.75 18.95
CA VAL A 172 12.46 1.93 18.91
C VAL A 172 13.28 2.22 17.65
N LYS A 173 12.65 2.23 16.47
CA LYS A 173 13.37 2.46 15.20
C LYS A 173 14.03 3.82 15.11
N LEU A 174 13.50 4.83 15.80
CA LEU A 174 14.05 6.17 15.88
C LEU A 174 14.94 6.39 17.11
N ASN A 175 15.32 5.31 17.82
CA ASN A 175 16.15 5.35 19.03
C ASN A 175 15.54 6.19 20.17
N LYS A 176 14.21 6.30 20.23
CA LYS A 176 13.50 6.84 21.39
C LYS A 176 13.30 5.73 22.42
N ARG A 177 13.60 6.02 23.68
CA ARG A 177 13.31 5.11 24.79
C ARG A 177 11.87 5.30 25.25
N LEU A 178 11.21 4.18 25.50
CA LEU A 178 9.90 4.11 26.13
C LEU A 178 10.08 3.58 27.56
N THR A 179 9.10 3.77 28.42
CA THR A 179 9.10 3.11 29.72
C THR A 179 8.60 1.66 29.58
N GLN A 180 8.83 0.83 30.60
CA GLN A 180 8.24 -0.51 30.63
C GLN A 180 6.70 -0.44 30.65
N GLU A 181 6.13 0.59 31.28
CA GLU A 181 4.69 0.80 31.35
C GLU A 181 4.10 1.13 29.97
N ASP A 182 4.78 1.97 29.18
CA ASP A 182 4.36 2.28 27.81
C ASP A 182 4.38 1.02 26.93
N CYS A 183 5.40 0.17 27.06
CA CYS A 183 5.47 -1.10 26.35
C CYS A 183 4.34 -2.05 26.77
N LYS A 184 4.05 -2.18 28.07
CA LYS A 184 2.91 -2.98 28.56
C LYS A 184 1.59 -2.45 28.03
N LYS A 185 1.37 -1.15 28.12
CA LYS A 185 0.17 -0.47 27.61
C LYS A 185 -0.02 -0.79 26.12
N ALA A 186 1.03 -0.65 25.31
CA ALA A 186 0.97 -0.93 23.87
C ALA A 186 0.71 -2.41 23.52
N ILE A 187 1.18 -3.35 24.34
CA ILE A 187 0.92 -4.79 24.13
C ILE A 187 -0.54 -5.12 24.50
N LEU A 188 -1.03 -4.58 25.61
CA LEU A 188 -2.37 -4.86 26.13
C LEU A 188 -3.49 -4.13 25.40
N SER A 189 -3.20 -3.00 24.75
CA SER A 189 -4.18 -2.23 23.98
C SER A 189 -4.54 -2.87 22.64
N GLU A 190 -3.71 -3.78 22.13
CA GLU A 190 -4.00 -4.48 20.88
C GLU A 190 -4.83 -5.74 21.16
N SER A 191 -6.06 -5.74 20.65
CA SER A 191 -6.93 -6.92 20.59
C SER A 191 -7.33 -7.18 19.14
N GLY A 192 -7.47 -8.45 18.76
CA GLY A 192 -8.03 -8.80 17.46
C GLY A 192 -7.07 -9.29 16.36
N THR A 193 -7.60 -9.49 15.14
CA THR A 193 -6.96 -10.23 14.03
C THR A 193 -5.82 -9.50 13.33
N THR A 194 -5.63 -8.21 13.59
CA THR A 194 -4.55 -7.40 13.00
C THR A 194 -3.17 -7.77 13.55
N ASN A 195 -3.11 -8.52 14.67
CA ASN A 195 -1.91 -9.10 15.28
C ASN A 195 -0.69 -8.14 15.32
N GLN A 196 -0.94 -6.85 15.57
CA GLN A 196 0.12 -5.87 15.75
C GLN A 196 0.75 -5.95 17.14
N ARG A 197 0.15 -6.72 18.06
CA ARG A 197 0.74 -7.06 19.37
C ARG A 197 2.19 -7.55 19.24
N GLY A 198 2.49 -8.33 18.20
CA GLY A 198 3.86 -8.78 17.91
C GLY A 198 4.86 -7.64 17.69
N LEU A 199 4.45 -6.49 17.15
CA LEU A 199 5.31 -5.32 17.01
C LEU A 199 5.63 -4.67 18.36
N ALA A 200 4.65 -4.59 19.26
CA ALA A 200 4.84 -4.05 20.60
C ALA A 200 5.73 -4.98 21.47
N ILE A 201 5.51 -6.29 21.37
CA ILE A 201 6.36 -7.32 22.01
C ILE A 201 7.80 -7.22 21.47
N TRP A 202 7.95 -7.13 20.15
CA TRP A 202 9.27 -6.95 19.53
C TRP A 202 9.95 -5.68 20.04
N ALA A 203 9.22 -4.57 20.14
CA ALA A 203 9.73 -3.30 20.65
C ALA A 203 10.23 -3.43 22.10
N ALA A 204 9.45 -4.06 22.99
CA ALA A 204 9.86 -4.32 24.37
C ALA A 204 11.14 -5.18 24.45
N GLY A 205 11.24 -6.21 23.60
CA GLY A 205 12.44 -7.04 23.48
C GLY A 205 13.67 -6.26 23.01
N GLN A 206 13.53 -5.35 22.04
CA GLN A 206 14.63 -4.49 21.59
C GLN A 206 15.12 -3.53 22.69
N MET A 207 14.25 -3.16 23.64
CA MET A 207 14.62 -2.34 24.78
C MET A 207 15.18 -3.15 25.97
N GLY A 208 15.16 -4.49 25.89
CA GLY A 208 15.66 -5.38 26.94
C GLY A 208 14.71 -5.50 28.15
N TYR A 209 13.41 -5.26 27.96
CA TYR A 209 12.41 -5.32 29.03
C TYR A 209 11.91 -6.75 29.27
N TRP A 210 12.80 -7.62 29.74
CA TRP A 210 12.52 -9.04 29.98
C TRP A 210 11.35 -9.27 30.93
N SER A 211 11.24 -8.48 32.01
CA SER A 211 10.12 -8.55 32.95
C SER A 211 8.77 -8.31 32.27
N VAL A 212 8.72 -7.42 31.26
CA VAL A 212 7.49 -7.19 30.48
C VAL A 212 7.14 -8.43 29.64
N LEU A 213 8.14 -9.13 29.11
CA LEU A 213 7.91 -10.33 28.30
C LEU A 213 7.48 -11.52 29.17
N GLU A 214 8.09 -11.69 30.34
CA GLU A 214 7.71 -12.70 31.34
C GLU A 214 6.26 -12.51 31.79
N ASP A 215 5.87 -11.27 32.14
CA ASP A 215 4.49 -10.95 32.51
C ASP A 215 3.49 -11.31 31.40
N ILE A 216 3.86 -11.09 30.13
CA ILE A 216 2.99 -11.41 28.98
C ILE A 216 2.92 -12.91 28.72
N GLU A 217 4.01 -13.65 28.90
CA GLU A 217 4.02 -15.11 28.80
C GLU A 217 3.11 -15.74 29.87
N GLU A 218 3.15 -15.25 31.11
CA GLU A 218 2.25 -15.68 32.18
C GLU A 218 0.76 -15.36 31.90
N MET A 219 0.50 -14.34 31.08
CA MET A 219 -0.84 -13.92 30.68
C MET A 219 -1.27 -14.48 29.32
N ALA A 220 -0.42 -15.26 28.63
CA ALA A 220 -0.64 -15.68 27.24
C ALA A 220 -1.97 -16.42 27.06
N ASP A 221 -2.28 -17.38 27.92
CA ASP A 221 -3.54 -18.14 27.86
C ASP A 221 -4.78 -17.24 28.01
N LYS A 222 -4.69 -16.19 28.84
CA LYS A 222 -5.77 -15.22 29.05
C LYS A 222 -5.90 -14.24 27.90
N LEU A 223 -4.80 -13.88 27.26
CA LEU A 223 -4.78 -13.03 26.07
C LEU A 223 -5.37 -13.78 24.87
N ASP A 224 -5.02 -15.06 24.71
CA ASP A 224 -5.61 -15.94 23.68
C ASP A 224 -7.12 -16.12 23.91
N GLU A 225 -7.56 -16.33 25.15
CA GLU A 225 -8.98 -16.41 25.50
C GLU A 225 -9.72 -15.07 25.26
N TYR A 226 -9.07 -13.94 25.56
CA TYR A 226 -9.62 -12.60 25.30
C TYR A 226 -9.78 -12.33 23.79
N ASP A 227 -8.77 -12.67 22.99
CA ASP A 227 -8.84 -12.55 21.55
C ASP A 227 -9.97 -13.43 21.01
N MET A 228 -10.04 -14.71 21.41
CA MET A 228 -11.08 -15.65 20.96
C MET A 228 -12.51 -15.19 21.31
N ASN A 229 -12.73 -14.60 22.48
CA ASN A 229 -14.04 -14.11 22.93
C ASN A 229 -14.47 -12.80 22.27
N TYR A 230 -13.54 -11.99 21.76
CA TYR A 230 -13.86 -10.80 20.96
C TYR A 230 -14.36 -11.13 19.55
N PHE A 231 -14.32 -12.42 19.16
CA PHE A 231 -14.73 -12.91 17.84
C PHE A 231 -15.99 -13.78 17.84
N SER A 232 -16.66 -13.97 18.99
CA SER A 232 -17.97 -14.63 19.10
C SER A 232 -19.10 -13.61 19.13
#